data_AF-A0A6L7S4S9-F1
#
_entry.id   AF-A0A6L7S4S9-F1
#
_cell.length_a   1.000
_cell.length_b   1.000
_cell.length_c   1.000
_cell.angle_alpha   90.00
_cell.angle_beta   90.00
_cell.angle_gamma   90.00
#
_symmetry.space_group_name_H-M   'P 1'
#
loop_
_entity.id
_entity.type
_entity.pdbx_description
1 polymer ?
#
loop_
_entity_poly.entity_id
_entity_poly.type
_entity_poly.pdbx_seq_one_letter_code
_entity_poly.pdbx_strand_id
1 'polypeptide(L)'
;APSPIVESTGTGGGMKIFCEGIGENTADMTGASRAMKASEYELCQSNGVTDITEALIGFDGLSIAISRASDFAWDLKLSEVYQALAAQVPVDGKWVDNPYTTWDQINPDLPAVEILAYGPPPTSGTRDAFVELAMHAGCEELGHVKNGGFDGDWVEENCSRMRTDGPFVEAGENDNLIVQRLEADPNAVGIFGYSFLFENLDRLKAVLIEGVEPDSSTIADKSYPVSRPLFFYVKNAHRGVIPNLNEFLEEYMSNDALEQGGYLSERGLVSLADDLLTKLQDAVLNGTNMEPKS
;
A
#
# COMPACT_ATOMS: atom_id res chain seq x y z
N ALA A 1 14.16 -27.92 2.54
CA ALA A 1 12.75 -28.03 2.97
C ALA A 1 11.84 -27.70 1.79
N PRO A 2 10.57 -28.14 1.75
CA PRO A 2 9.60 -27.60 0.80
C PRO A 2 9.45 -26.08 1.03
N SER A 3 9.16 -25.34 -0.02
CA SER A 3 8.83 -23.91 0.09
C SER A 3 7.57 -23.72 0.93
N PRO A 4 7.44 -22.59 1.65
CA PRO A 4 6.20 -22.27 2.35
C PRO A 4 5.04 -22.17 1.36
N ILE A 5 3.84 -22.55 1.81
CA ILE A 5 2.60 -22.36 1.07
C ILE A 5 2.13 -20.93 1.36
N VAL A 6 1.95 -20.13 0.31
CA VAL A 6 1.50 -18.75 0.41
C VAL A 6 0.15 -18.62 -0.29
N GLU A 7 -0.85 -18.10 0.42
CA GLU A 7 -2.20 -17.86 -0.10
C GLU A 7 -2.56 -16.38 0.06
N SER A 8 -3.02 -15.75 -1.03
CA SER A 8 -3.48 -14.36 -0.99
C SER A 8 -4.97 -14.31 -0.64
N THR A 9 -5.28 -13.80 0.55
CA THR A 9 -6.64 -13.78 1.11
C THR A 9 -7.06 -12.41 1.66
N GLY A 10 -6.21 -11.39 1.47
CA GLY A 10 -6.37 -10.06 2.05
C GLY A 10 -6.19 -10.04 3.57
N THR A 11 -6.00 -8.86 4.17
CA THR A 11 -5.71 -8.76 5.61
C THR A 11 -6.82 -9.36 6.48
N GLY A 12 -8.09 -9.03 6.20
CA GLY A 12 -9.22 -9.55 7.00
C GLY A 12 -9.44 -11.05 6.82
N GLY A 13 -9.35 -11.57 5.58
CA GLY A 13 -9.47 -12.99 5.30
C GLY A 13 -8.31 -13.79 5.91
N GLY A 14 -7.09 -13.29 5.77
CA GLY A 14 -5.88 -13.87 6.34
C GLY A 14 -5.92 -13.93 7.87
N MET A 15 -6.40 -12.88 8.53
CA MET A 15 -6.63 -12.87 9.99
C MET A 15 -7.65 -13.91 10.43
N LYS A 16 -8.76 -14.03 9.68
CA LYS A 16 -9.79 -15.03 9.97
C LYS A 16 -9.22 -16.44 9.91
N ILE A 17 -8.49 -16.78 8.84
CA ILE A 17 -7.84 -18.09 8.65
C ILE A 17 -6.78 -18.33 9.74
N PHE A 18 -5.95 -17.32 10.02
CA PHE A 18 -4.96 -17.38 11.09
C PHE A 18 -5.59 -17.69 12.44
N CYS A 19 -6.72 -17.04 12.78
CA CYS A 19 -7.39 -17.25 14.06
C CYS A 19 -8.25 -18.53 14.13
N GLU A 20 -8.26 -19.44 13.15
CA GLU A 20 -9.09 -20.66 13.19
C GLU A 20 -8.66 -21.70 14.25
N GLY A 21 -7.43 -21.58 14.76
CA GLY A 21 -6.93 -22.43 15.85
C GLY A 21 -5.44 -22.73 15.74
N ILE A 22 -4.99 -23.76 16.45
CA ILE A 22 -3.60 -24.25 16.45
C ILE A 22 -3.58 -25.67 15.88
N GLY A 23 -2.64 -25.92 14.97
CA GLY A 23 -2.24 -27.26 14.56
C GLY A 23 -1.56 -27.22 13.19
N GLU A 24 -1.04 -28.37 12.74
CA GLU A 24 -0.34 -28.50 11.45
C GLU A 24 -1.22 -28.15 10.22
N ASN A 25 -2.54 -28.14 10.39
CA ASN A 25 -3.50 -27.81 9.33
C ASN A 25 -4.01 -26.35 9.39
N THR A 26 -3.41 -25.51 10.23
CA THR A 26 -3.80 -24.10 10.39
C THR A 26 -2.66 -23.20 9.96
N ALA A 27 -2.95 -22.01 9.45
CA ALA A 27 -1.91 -21.08 9.03
C ALA A 27 -0.95 -20.72 10.18
N ASP A 28 0.35 -20.76 9.92
CA ASP A 28 1.39 -20.48 10.94
C ASP A 28 1.62 -18.98 11.14
N MET A 29 1.45 -18.23 10.04
CA MET A 29 1.67 -16.81 9.95
C MET A 29 0.59 -16.14 9.11
N THR A 30 0.37 -14.85 9.32
CA THR A 30 -0.46 -14.04 8.43
C THR A 30 0.16 -12.67 8.20
N GLY A 31 0.18 -12.22 6.94
CA GLY A 31 0.60 -10.87 6.55
C GLY A 31 -0.58 -9.90 6.60
N ALA A 32 -0.32 -8.63 6.89
CA ALA A 32 -1.37 -7.63 7.05
C ALA A 32 -0.89 -6.22 6.68
N SER A 33 -1.77 -5.43 6.08
CA SER A 33 -1.58 -4.01 5.76
C SER A 33 -2.02 -3.05 6.87
N ARG A 34 -2.48 -3.58 8.01
CA ARG A 34 -2.93 -2.82 9.18
C ARG A 34 -2.85 -3.70 10.42
N ALA A 35 -2.82 -3.07 11.59
CA ALA A 35 -2.77 -3.76 12.87
C ALA A 35 -4.00 -4.67 13.07
N MET A 36 -3.85 -5.75 13.83
CA MET A 36 -4.94 -6.65 14.21
C MET A 36 -6.02 -5.85 14.97
N LYS A 37 -7.28 -6.01 14.57
CA LYS A 37 -8.42 -5.37 15.24
C LYS A 37 -8.73 -6.10 16.55
N ALA A 38 -9.33 -5.40 17.52
CA ALA A 38 -9.75 -6.02 18.79
C ALA A 38 -10.66 -7.25 18.57
N SER A 39 -11.61 -7.18 17.63
CA SER A 39 -12.49 -8.31 17.29
C SER A 39 -11.76 -9.51 16.68
N GLU A 40 -10.64 -9.28 15.96
CA GLU A 40 -9.82 -10.36 15.40
C GLU A 40 -8.94 -10.99 16.48
N TYR A 41 -8.39 -10.15 17.37
CA TYR A 41 -7.69 -10.64 18.55
C TYR A 41 -8.60 -11.51 19.40
N GLU A 42 -9.82 -11.06 19.72
CA GLU A 42 -10.83 -11.84 20.45
C GLU A 42 -11.16 -13.16 19.75
N LEU A 43 -11.31 -13.16 18.42
CA LEU A 43 -11.50 -14.37 17.63
C LEU A 43 -10.33 -15.35 17.84
N CYS A 44 -9.10 -14.89 17.71
CA CYS A 44 -7.89 -15.67 17.99
C CYS A 44 -7.91 -16.26 19.41
N GLN A 45 -8.17 -15.43 20.43
CA GLN A 45 -8.22 -15.88 21.83
C GLN A 45 -9.29 -16.96 22.04
N SER A 46 -10.51 -16.75 21.51
CA SER A 46 -11.63 -17.70 21.65
C SER A 46 -11.36 -19.06 21.00
N ASN A 47 -10.53 -19.09 19.95
CA ASN A 47 -10.12 -20.31 19.25
C ASN A 47 -8.79 -20.87 19.77
N GLY A 48 -8.28 -20.35 20.89
CA GLY A 48 -7.07 -20.85 21.55
C GLY A 48 -5.75 -20.38 20.95
N VAL A 49 -5.76 -19.44 20.00
CA VAL A 49 -4.57 -18.78 19.46
C VAL A 49 -4.20 -17.61 20.39
N THR A 50 -3.59 -17.92 21.53
CA THR A 50 -3.37 -16.96 22.63
C THR A 50 -1.96 -16.39 22.72
N ASP A 51 -0.97 -17.04 22.09
CA ASP A 51 0.44 -16.66 22.10
C ASP A 51 0.88 -16.30 20.67
N ILE A 52 0.83 -15.01 20.36
CA ILE A 52 1.03 -14.44 19.02
C ILE A 52 2.08 -13.34 19.11
N THR A 53 3.09 -13.36 18.24
CA THR A 53 3.95 -12.19 18.05
C THR A 53 3.41 -11.33 16.91
N GLU A 54 3.19 -10.05 17.17
CA GLU A 54 2.88 -9.01 16.17
C GLU A 54 4.19 -8.36 15.70
N ALA A 55 4.39 -8.29 14.38
CA ALA A 55 5.61 -7.81 13.76
C ALA A 55 5.31 -6.71 12.76
N LEU A 56 5.44 -5.43 13.16
CA LEU A 56 5.44 -4.30 12.22
C LEU A 56 6.79 -4.32 11.47
N ILE A 57 6.81 -4.74 10.20
CA ILE A 57 8.07 -4.92 9.45
C ILE A 57 8.55 -3.66 8.74
N GLY A 58 7.69 -2.66 8.61
CA GLY A 58 8.00 -1.43 7.89
C GLY A 58 6.75 -0.87 7.26
N PHE A 59 6.94 -0.11 6.18
CA PHE A 59 5.88 0.58 5.48
C PHE A 59 5.96 0.33 3.99
N ASP A 60 4.80 0.20 3.38
CA ASP A 60 4.62 0.24 1.94
C ASP A 60 4.19 1.67 1.59
N GLY A 61 4.96 2.36 0.75
CA GLY A 61 4.68 3.73 0.33
C GLY A 61 4.62 3.79 -1.19
N LEU A 62 3.61 4.45 -1.73
CA LEU A 62 3.47 4.65 -3.17
C LEU A 62 3.63 6.13 -3.50
N SER A 63 4.25 6.39 -4.64
CA SER A 63 4.45 7.75 -5.13
C SER A 63 3.67 7.99 -6.41
N ILE A 64 3.09 9.19 -6.50
CA ILE A 64 2.82 9.83 -7.79
C ILE A 64 4.04 10.70 -8.08
N ALA A 65 4.67 10.49 -9.22
CA ALA A 65 5.88 11.18 -9.62
C ALA A 65 5.71 11.86 -10.97
N ILE A 66 6.54 12.86 -11.22
CA ILE A 66 6.60 13.59 -12.48
C ILE A 66 8.05 13.90 -12.83
N SER A 67 8.31 14.21 -14.10
CA SER A 67 9.62 14.67 -14.54
C SER A 67 10.10 15.89 -13.76
N ARG A 68 11.40 15.94 -13.45
CA ARG A 68 12.03 17.16 -12.94
C ARG A 68 11.96 18.33 -13.91
N ALA A 69 11.79 18.07 -15.20
CA ALA A 69 11.61 19.10 -16.21
C ALA A 69 10.22 19.77 -16.16
N SER A 70 9.29 19.26 -15.34
CA SER A 70 8.00 19.91 -15.11
C SER A 70 8.16 21.18 -14.30
N ASP A 71 7.66 22.31 -14.80
CA ASP A 71 7.76 23.61 -14.14
C ASP A 71 6.63 23.85 -13.11
N PHE A 72 5.57 23.05 -13.15
CA PHE A 72 4.46 23.18 -12.21
C PHE A 72 4.80 22.53 -10.86
N ALA A 73 4.37 23.19 -9.77
CA ALA A 73 4.47 22.68 -8.41
C ALA A 73 3.20 21.87 -8.11
N TRP A 74 3.27 20.57 -8.38
CA TRP A 74 2.14 19.67 -8.23
C TRP A 74 1.86 19.33 -6.77
N ASP A 75 0.61 19.56 -6.37
CA ASP A 75 0.04 19.15 -5.09
C ASP A 75 -1.41 18.75 -5.36
N LEU A 76 -1.75 17.48 -5.12
CA LEU A 76 -3.05 16.90 -5.45
C LEU A 76 -3.76 16.42 -4.19
N LYS A 77 -5.09 16.50 -4.20
CA LYS A 77 -5.93 15.76 -3.25
C LYS A 77 -6.20 14.35 -3.77
N LEU A 78 -6.47 13.40 -2.87
CA LEU A 78 -6.86 12.06 -3.30
C LEU A 78 -8.17 12.08 -4.10
N SER A 79 -9.12 12.94 -3.76
CA SER A 79 -10.33 13.18 -4.56
C SER A 79 -10.05 13.68 -5.98
N GLU A 80 -8.95 14.41 -6.20
CA GLU A 80 -8.54 14.86 -7.55
C GLU A 80 -7.87 13.71 -8.31
N VAL A 81 -7.04 12.91 -7.64
CA VAL A 81 -6.46 11.67 -8.18
C VAL A 81 -7.58 10.71 -8.61
N TYR A 82 -8.58 10.50 -7.76
CA TYR A 82 -9.74 9.67 -8.09
C TYR A 82 -10.49 10.22 -9.31
N GLN A 83 -10.79 11.51 -9.33
CA GLN A 83 -11.49 12.13 -10.47
C GLN A 83 -10.68 12.07 -11.76
N ALA A 84 -9.35 12.04 -11.70
CA ALA A 84 -8.52 11.89 -12.89
C ALA A 84 -8.52 10.44 -13.42
N LEU A 85 -8.48 9.45 -12.53
CA LEU A 85 -8.13 8.07 -12.88
C LEU A 85 -9.27 7.05 -12.79
N ALA A 86 -10.37 7.37 -12.11
CA ALA A 86 -11.50 6.46 -11.97
C ALA A 86 -12.24 6.30 -13.30
N ALA A 87 -12.79 5.12 -13.57
CA ALA A 87 -13.61 4.87 -14.75
C ALA A 87 -14.93 5.64 -14.70
N GLN A 88 -15.47 5.88 -13.51
CA GLN A 88 -16.69 6.64 -13.29
C GLN A 88 -16.54 7.63 -12.15
N VAL A 89 -17.18 8.79 -12.31
CA VAL A 89 -17.18 9.88 -11.33
C VAL A 89 -18.59 10.46 -11.20
N PRO A 90 -18.94 11.06 -10.06
CA PRO A 90 -20.24 11.70 -9.90
C PRO A 90 -20.21 13.08 -10.57
N VAL A 91 -21.04 13.28 -11.60
CA VAL A 91 -21.27 14.57 -12.25
C VAL A 91 -22.74 14.92 -12.10
N ASP A 92 -23.02 16.11 -11.59
CA ASP A 92 -24.39 16.59 -11.29
C ASP A 92 -25.21 15.57 -10.46
N GLY A 93 -24.54 14.90 -9.53
CA GLY A 93 -25.15 13.92 -8.62
C GLY A 93 -25.43 12.55 -9.25
N LYS A 94 -24.89 12.26 -10.43
CA LYS A 94 -25.02 10.95 -11.10
C LYS A 94 -23.65 10.38 -11.43
N TRP A 95 -23.49 9.08 -11.22
CA TRP A 95 -22.33 8.34 -11.71
C TRP A 95 -22.38 8.24 -13.23
N VAL A 96 -21.34 8.75 -13.89
CA VAL A 96 -21.16 8.72 -15.34
C VAL A 96 -19.75 8.26 -15.66
N ASP A 97 -19.52 7.82 -16.90
CA ASP A 97 -18.18 7.58 -17.40
C ASP A 97 -17.37 8.87 -17.30
N ASN A 98 -16.12 8.74 -16.86
CA ASN A 98 -15.28 9.87 -16.49
C ASN A 98 -15.08 10.84 -17.67
N PRO A 99 -15.63 12.07 -17.60
CA PRO A 99 -15.58 13.01 -18.71
C PRO A 99 -14.31 13.87 -18.71
N TYR A 100 -13.53 13.83 -17.62
CA TYR A 100 -12.39 14.72 -17.44
C TYR A 100 -11.23 14.27 -18.33
N THR A 101 -10.64 15.23 -19.04
CA THR A 101 -9.56 15.02 -20.02
C THR A 101 -8.34 15.89 -19.72
N THR A 102 -8.50 16.95 -18.92
CA THR A 102 -7.44 17.89 -18.52
C THR A 102 -7.56 18.17 -17.01
N TRP A 103 -6.45 18.48 -16.35
CA TRP A 103 -6.43 18.62 -14.88
C TRP A 103 -7.23 19.84 -14.38
N ASP A 104 -7.27 20.92 -15.15
CA ASP A 104 -8.03 22.15 -14.83
C ASP A 104 -9.55 21.94 -14.85
N GLN A 105 -10.05 20.90 -15.53
CA GLN A 105 -11.47 20.50 -15.46
C GLN A 105 -11.85 19.92 -14.10
N ILE A 106 -10.90 19.35 -13.37
CA ILE A 106 -11.09 18.77 -12.03
C ILE A 106 -10.91 19.85 -10.96
N ASN A 107 -9.83 20.62 -11.07
CA ASN A 107 -9.54 21.74 -10.19
C ASN A 107 -8.91 22.89 -11.01
N PRO A 108 -9.55 24.09 -11.07
CA PRO A 108 -9.07 25.20 -11.89
C PRO A 108 -7.71 25.79 -11.46
N ASP A 109 -7.19 25.42 -10.28
CA ASP A 109 -5.83 25.80 -9.84
C ASP A 109 -4.74 24.87 -10.42
N LEU A 110 -5.13 23.73 -11.01
CA LEU A 110 -4.24 22.80 -11.72
C LEU A 110 -4.00 23.25 -13.17
N PRO A 111 -2.91 22.80 -13.83
CA PRO A 111 -2.59 23.26 -15.17
C PRO A 111 -3.55 22.70 -16.23
N ALA A 112 -3.82 23.48 -17.26
CA ALA A 112 -4.62 23.08 -18.43
C ALA A 112 -3.83 22.14 -19.37
N VAL A 113 -3.39 21.00 -18.83
CA VAL A 113 -2.67 19.93 -19.54
C VAL A 113 -3.50 18.66 -19.51
N GLU A 114 -3.34 17.83 -20.55
CA GLU A 114 -4.04 16.55 -20.66
C GLU A 114 -3.71 15.65 -19.47
N ILE A 115 -4.72 14.93 -18.98
CA ILE A 115 -4.50 13.91 -17.96
C ILE A 115 -3.83 12.73 -18.65
N LEU A 116 -2.60 12.45 -18.27
CA LEU A 116 -1.86 11.27 -18.70
C LEU A 116 -1.09 10.70 -17.52
N ALA A 117 -1.52 9.52 -17.08
CA ALA A 117 -0.90 8.77 -16.00
C ALA A 117 -0.37 7.44 -16.53
N TYR A 118 0.88 7.14 -16.21
CA TYR A 118 1.47 5.83 -16.43
C TYR A 118 1.49 5.06 -15.11
N GLY A 119 1.06 3.80 -15.14
CA GLY A 119 1.02 3.04 -13.91
C GLY A 119 1.08 1.53 -14.11
N PRO A 120 1.14 0.79 -13.00
CA PRO A 120 1.26 -0.66 -13.01
C PRO A 120 0.04 -1.36 -13.66
N PRO A 121 0.22 -2.58 -14.21
CA PRO A 121 -0.85 -3.38 -14.78
C PRO A 121 -1.80 -3.96 -13.70
N PRO A 122 -2.97 -4.54 -14.07
CA PRO A 122 -3.91 -5.18 -13.14
C PRO A 122 -3.33 -6.34 -12.32
N THR A 123 -2.16 -6.86 -12.71
CA THR A 123 -1.47 -7.98 -12.05
C THR A 123 -0.48 -7.55 -10.96
N SER A 124 -0.28 -6.24 -10.80
CA SER A 124 0.73 -5.68 -9.91
C SER A 124 0.16 -5.33 -8.54
N GLY A 125 0.83 -5.78 -7.47
CA GLY A 125 0.45 -5.42 -6.10
C GLY A 125 0.55 -3.91 -5.81
N THR A 126 1.39 -3.17 -6.55
CA THR A 126 1.44 -1.71 -6.50
C THR A 126 0.12 -1.09 -6.98
N ARG A 127 -0.52 -1.68 -7.99
CA ARG A 127 -1.84 -1.21 -8.42
C ARG A 127 -2.90 -1.47 -7.36
N ASP A 128 -2.89 -2.66 -6.77
CA ASP A 128 -3.84 -3.01 -5.70
C ASP A 128 -3.73 -2.04 -4.52
N ALA A 129 -2.50 -1.76 -4.08
CA ALA A 129 -2.25 -0.80 -3.01
C ALA A 129 -2.64 0.63 -3.40
N PHE A 130 -2.41 1.06 -4.64
CA PHE A 130 -2.83 2.38 -5.12
C PHE A 130 -4.36 2.51 -5.16
N VAL A 131 -5.06 1.46 -5.58
CA VAL A 131 -6.52 1.44 -5.58
C VAL A 131 -7.06 1.58 -4.16
N GLU A 132 -6.52 0.83 -3.21
CA GLU A 132 -6.92 0.91 -1.79
C GLU A 132 -6.60 2.28 -1.18
N LEU A 133 -5.35 2.74 -1.30
CA LEU A 133 -4.86 3.89 -0.54
C LEU A 133 -5.19 5.25 -1.19
N ALA A 134 -5.28 5.30 -2.52
CA ALA A 134 -5.53 6.55 -3.23
C ALA A 134 -6.93 6.60 -3.86
N MET A 135 -7.34 5.53 -4.56
CA MET A 135 -8.63 5.56 -5.27
C MET A 135 -9.82 5.47 -4.30
N HIS A 136 -9.82 4.53 -3.36
CA HIS A 136 -10.92 4.41 -2.39
C HIS A 136 -11.00 5.63 -1.49
N ALA A 137 -9.88 6.03 -0.88
CA ALA A 137 -9.80 7.22 -0.04
C ALA A 137 -10.23 8.50 -0.81
N GLY A 138 -9.79 8.65 -2.05
CA GLY A 138 -10.21 9.77 -2.91
C GLY A 138 -11.69 9.74 -3.27
N CYS A 139 -12.27 8.54 -3.46
CA CYS A 139 -13.71 8.38 -3.66
C CYS A 139 -14.50 8.78 -2.41
N GLU A 140 -14.07 8.30 -1.24
CA GLU A 140 -14.64 8.63 0.07
C GLU A 140 -14.58 10.13 0.38
N GLU A 141 -13.62 10.86 -0.20
CA GLU A 141 -13.52 12.30 -0.04
C GLU A 141 -14.61 13.08 -0.75
N LEU A 142 -15.20 12.52 -1.82
CA LEU A 142 -16.17 13.19 -2.67
C LEU A 142 -17.44 13.53 -1.88
N GLY A 143 -17.94 14.76 -2.04
CA GLY A 143 -19.16 15.20 -1.37
C GLY A 143 -20.38 14.33 -1.69
N HIS A 144 -20.43 13.73 -2.89
CA HIS A 144 -21.48 12.78 -3.27
C HIS A 144 -21.43 11.49 -2.44
N VAL A 145 -20.22 10.98 -2.14
CA VAL A 145 -20.01 9.76 -1.36
C VAL A 145 -20.27 10.03 0.12
N LYS A 146 -19.62 11.06 0.69
CA LYS A 146 -19.78 11.48 2.10
C LYS A 146 -21.23 11.72 2.51
N ASN A 147 -22.03 12.32 1.63
CA ASN A 147 -23.41 12.70 1.93
C ASN A 147 -24.45 11.74 1.35
N GLY A 148 -24.02 10.73 0.59
CA GLY A 148 -24.91 9.81 -0.13
C GLY A 148 -25.26 8.54 0.62
N GLY A 149 -24.63 8.29 1.78
CA GLY A 149 -24.86 7.06 2.57
C GLY A 149 -24.17 5.83 1.98
N PHE A 150 -23.11 6.03 1.19
CA PHE A 150 -22.28 4.96 0.66
C PHE A 150 -21.28 4.51 1.72
N ASP A 151 -21.20 3.21 1.96
CA ASP A 151 -20.28 2.60 2.94
C ASP A 151 -19.01 2.08 2.25
N GLY A 152 -18.09 1.52 3.06
CA GLY A 152 -16.81 1.01 2.57
C GLY A 152 -16.95 -0.14 1.57
N ASP A 153 -17.94 -1.04 1.78
CA ASP A 153 -18.21 -2.14 0.85
C ASP A 153 -18.64 -1.60 -0.51
N TRP A 154 -19.51 -0.57 -0.53
CA TRP A 154 -19.89 0.10 -1.77
C TRP A 154 -18.68 0.76 -2.45
N VAL A 155 -17.80 1.43 -1.68
CA VAL A 155 -16.59 2.06 -2.21
C VAL A 155 -15.66 1.03 -2.83
N GLU A 156 -15.42 -0.10 -2.17
CA GLU A 156 -14.59 -1.19 -2.68
C GLU A 156 -15.17 -1.73 -4.02
N GLU A 157 -16.47 -1.94 -4.10
CA GLU A 157 -17.13 -2.47 -5.30
C GLU A 157 -17.15 -1.45 -6.46
N ASN A 158 -17.35 -0.15 -6.18
CA ASN A 158 -17.69 0.84 -7.20
C ASN A 158 -16.56 1.83 -7.52
N CYS A 159 -15.62 2.05 -6.60
CA CYS A 159 -14.52 3.02 -6.76
C CYS A 159 -13.19 2.36 -7.15
N SER A 160 -13.12 1.03 -7.28
CA SER A 160 -11.88 0.31 -7.65
C SER A 160 -11.49 0.43 -9.13
N ARG A 161 -12.47 0.64 -10.02
CA ARG A 161 -12.25 0.53 -11.46
C ARG A 161 -11.56 1.79 -11.98
N MET A 162 -10.31 1.64 -12.44
CA MET A 162 -9.59 2.68 -13.17
C MET A 162 -10.05 2.78 -14.63
N ARG A 163 -9.96 3.97 -15.21
CA ARG A 163 -10.36 4.26 -16.58
C ARG A 163 -9.45 3.57 -17.61
N THR A 164 -10.01 3.25 -18.77
CA THR A 164 -9.34 2.52 -19.87
C THR A 164 -9.51 3.21 -21.22
N ASP A 165 -9.95 4.47 -21.20
CA ASP A 165 -10.28 5.31 -22.33
C ASP A 165 -9.11 6.21 -22.80
N GLY A 166 -7.90 6.02 -22.24
CA GLY A 166 -6.68 6.69 -22.69
C GLY A 166 -5.86 7.37 -21.58
N PRO A 167 -6.46 8.20 -20.70
CA PRO A 167 -5.72 8.98 -19.71
C PRO A 167 -4.92 8.17 -18.67
N PHE A 168 -5.24 6.89 -18.48
CA PHE A 168 -4.40 5.95 -17.74
C PHE A 168 -3.83 4.91 -18.70
N VAL A 169 -2.50 4.81 -18.76
CA VAL A 169 -1.77 3.89 -19.62
C VAL A 169 -0.95 2.92 -18.78
N GLU A 170 -1.26 1.65 -18.88
CA GLU A 170 -0.53 0.58 -18.21
C GLU A 170 0.91 0.49 -18.77
N ALA A 171 1.90 0.47 -17.88
CA ALA A 171 3.32 0.45 -18.23
C ALA A 171 3.97 -0.95 -18.14
N GLY A 172 3.16 -1.99 -17.90
CA GLY A 172 3.65 -3.35 -17.64
C GLY A 172 4.43 -3.44 -16.32
N GLU A 173 5.08 -4.59 -16.06
CA GLU A 173 5.77 -4.87 -14.80
C GLU A 173 7.16 -4.21 -14.68
N ASN A 174 7.55 -3.34 -15.62
CA ASN A 174 8.87 -2.70 -15.62
C ASN A 174 8.74 -1.19 -15.36
N ASP A 175 8.91 -0.81 -14.10
CA ASP A 175 8.79 0.59 -13.66
C ASP A 175 9.79 1.54 -14.37
N ASN A 176 10.93 1.03 -14.86
CA ASN A 176 11.88 1.85 -15.63
C ASN A 176 11.25 2.42 -16.91
N LEU A 177 10.24 1.73 -17.47
CA LEU A 177 9.50 2.23 -18.62
C LEU A 177 8.66 3.45 -18.25
N ILE A 178 8.14 3.52 -17.02
CA ILE A 178 7.44 4.70 -16.52
C ILE A 178 8.40 5.88 -16.49
N VAL A 179 9.59 5.73 -15.89
CA VAL A 179 10.57 6.84 -15.79
C VAL A 179 10.95 7.38 -17.17
N GLN A 180 11.23 6.50 -18.14
CA GLN A 180 11.55 6.91 -19.52
C GLN A 180 10.41 7.70 -20.17
N ARG A 181 9.16 7.31 -19.92
CA ARG A 181 7.98 8.02 -20.43
C ARG A 181 7.80 9.39 -19.78
N LEU A 182 8.03 9.50 -18.47
CA LEU A 182 7.97 10.78 -17.76
C LEU A 182 9.08 11.74 -18.21
N GLU A 183 10.29 11.26 -18.48
CA GLU A 183 11.33 12.12 -19.04
C GLU A 183 10.99 12.64 -20.44
N ALA A 184 10.32 11.81 -21.25
CA ALA A 184 9.88 12.19 -22.59
C ALA A 184 8.67 13.15 -22.57
N ASP A 185 7.81 13.06 -21.55
CA ASP A 185 6.64 13.92 -21.36
C ASP A 185 6.62 14.53 -19.95
N PRO A 186 7.11 15.78 -19.78
CA PRO A 186 7.13 16.46 -18.49
C PRO A 186 5.76 16.81 -17.89
N ASN A 187 4.65 16.58 -18.62
CA ASN A 187 3.30 16.81 -18.12
C ASN A 187 2.60 15.53 -17.66
N ALA A 188 3.14 14.35 -18.00
CA ALA A 188 2.60 13.09 -17.54
C ALA A 188 2.99 12.80 -16.08
N VAL A 189 2.15 12.04 -15.39
CA VAL A 189 2.45 11.52 -14.04
C VAL A 189 2.69 10.01 -14.08
N GLY A 190 3.50 9.50 -13.16
CA GLY A 190 3.77 8.08 -13.01
C GLY A 190 3.39 7.59 -11.62
N ILE A 191 2.91 6.36 -11.52
CA ILE A 191 2.53 5.70 -10.27
C ILE A 191 3.41 4.48 -10.07
N PHE A 192 4.13 4.41 -8.95
CA PHE A 192 4.98 3.28 -8.57
C PHE A 192 5.34 3.36 -7.07
N GLY A 193 6.02 2.33 -6.54
CA GLY A 193 6.48 2.32 -5.15
C GLY A 193 7.52 3.40 -4.86
N TYR A 194 7.51 3.94 -3.65
CA TYR A 194 8.38 5.06 -3.22
C TYR A 194 9.87 4.77 -3.41
N SER A 195 10.33 3.53 -3.20
CA SER A 195 11.73 3.16 -3.43
C SER A 195 12.19 3.52 -4.84
N PHE A 196 11.30 3.36 -5.82
CA PHE A 196 11.60 3.63 -7.22
C PHE A 196 11.69 5.14 -7.50
N LEU A 197 10.89 5.96 -6.81
CA LEU A 197 11.06 7.41 -6.82
C LEU A 197 12.42 7.77 -6.21
N PHE A 198 12.72 7.23 -5.04
CA PHE A 198 13.95 7.49 -4.29
C PHE A 198 15.20 7.22 -5.13
N GLU A 199 15.24 6.11 -5.86
CA GLU A 199 16.33 5.73 -6.77
C GLU A 199 16.47 6.64 -8.00
N ASN A 200 15.41 7.38 -8.37
CA ASN A 200 15.35 8.21 -9.57
C ASN A 200 15.15 9.71 -9.25
N LEU A 201 15.50 10.16 -8.04
CA LEU A 201 15.34 11.56 -7.62
C LEU A 201 16.20 12.56 -8.42
N ASP A 202 17.16 12.10 -9.22
CA ASP A 202 17.94 12.92 -10.16
C ASP A 202 17.15 13.26 -11.44
N ARG A 203 16.14 12.45 -11.78
CA ARG A 203 15.33 12.56 -13.01
C ARG A 203 13.88 12.92 -12.72
N LEU A 204 13.35 12.44 -11.60
CA LEU A 204 11.96 12.62 -11.18
C LEU A 204 11.86 13.45 -9.90
N LYS A 205 10.67 13.98 -9.66
CA LYS A 205 10.26 14.62 -8.42
C LYS A 205 8.86 14.12 -8.04
N ALA A 206 8.55 14.13 -6.74
CA ALA A 206 7.23 13.77 -6.27
C ALA A 206 6.17 14.78 -6.74
N VAL A 207 4.96 14.29 -6.95
CA VAL A 207 3.74 15.07 -6.80
C VAL A 207 3.36 15.02 -5.32
N LEU A 208 3.17 16.17 -4.69
CA LEU A 208 2.71 16.21 -3.30
C LEU A 208 1.27 15.72 -3.24
N ILE A 209 0.92 15.07 -2.13
CA ILE A 209 -0.44 14.70 -1.84
C ILE A 209 -0.86 15.44 -0.57
N GLU A 210 -1.83 16.34 -0.71
CA GLU A 210 -2.35 17.19 0.37
C GLU A 210 -1.24 17.98 1.11
N GLY A 211 -0.27 18.48 0.35
CA GLY A 211 0.86 19.24 0.85
C GLY A 211 1.98 18.39 1.47
N VAL A 212 1.88 17.06 1.42
CA VAL A 212 2.88 16.13 1.98
C VAL A 212 3.67 15.47 0.86
N GLU A 213 5.00 15.55 0.93
CA GLU A 213 5.91 14.85 0.04
C GLU A 213 6.16 13.42 0.54
N PRO A 214 6.21 12.40 -0.34
CA PRO A 214 6.63 11.06 0.05
C PRO A 214 8.12 11.05 0.38
N ASP A 215 8.45 10.74 1.63
CA ASP A 215 9.81 10.41 2.06
C ASP A 215 9.77 9.34 3.16
N SER A 216 10.93 8.83 3.55
CA SER A 216 11.02 7.80 4.58
C SER A 216 10.41 8.22 5.93
N SER A 217 10.48 9.52 6.27
CA SER A 217 9.93 10.05 7.52
C SER A 217 8.42 10.23 7.46
N THR A 218 7.89 10.82 6.38
CA THR A 218 6.44 11.06 6.22
C THR A 218 5.66 9.76 5.99
N ILE A 219 6.31 8.77 5.38
CA ILE A 219 5.77 7.41 5.25
C ILE A 219 5.77 6.70 6.62
N ALA A 220 6.88 6.76 7.37
CA ALA A 220 6.99 6.07 8.65
C ALA A 220 6.11 6.67 9.75
N ASP A 221 5.90 7.98 9.76
CA ASP A 221 5.02 8.65 10.72
C ASP A 221 3.55 8.70 10.28
N LYS A 222 3.25 8.17 9.08
CA LYS A 222 1.92 8.08 8.45
C LYS A 222 1.30 9.43 8.10
N SER A 223 2.08 10.51 8.04
CA SER A 223 1.60 11.80 7.55
C SER A 223 1.41 11.79 6.02
N TYR A 224 2.15 10.96 5.28
CA TYR A 224 1.95 10.80 3.84
C TYR A 224 0.81 9.80 3.56
N PRO A 225 -0.25 10.21 2.84
CA PRO A 225 -1.52 9.48 2.82
C PRO A 225 -1.49 8.22 1.96
N VAL A 226 -0.60 8.12 0.97
CA VAL A 226 -0.49 6.93 0.10
C VAL A 226 0.56 5.98 0.65
N SER A 227 0.44 5.65 1.94
CA SER A 227 1.28 4.69 2.62
C SER A 227 0.48 3.83 3.59
N ARG A 228 1.00 2.63 3.89
CA ARG A 228 0.40 1.74 4.88
C ARG A 228 1.46 0.97 5.66
N PRO A 229 1.23 0.70 6.95
CA PRO A 229 2.10 -0.16 7.72
C PRO A 229 1.97 -1.61 7.24
N LEU A 230 3.09 -2.32 7.15
CA LEU A 230 3.10 -3.74 6.87
C LEU A 230 3.40 -4.52 8.13
N PHE A 231 2.58 -5.53 8.39
CA PHE A 231 2.73 -6.43 9.52
C PHE A 231 2.82 -7.88 9.04
N PHE A 232 3.42 -8.73 9.86
CA PHE A 232 2.98 -10.11 9.96
C PHE A 232 2.71 -10.49 11.40
N TYR A 233 2.03 -11.62 11.58
CA TYR A 233 1.75 -12.24 12.86
C TYR A 233 2.21 -13.68 12.80
N VAL A 234 2.74 -14.19 13.90
CA VAL A 234 3.18 -15.59 14.01
C VAL A 234 2.62 -16.22 15.27
N LYS A 235 2.14 -17.46 15.16
CA LYS A 235 1.74 -18.27 16.31
C LYS A 235 2.98 -18.81 17.00
N ASN A 236 3.26 -18.37 18.21
CA ASN A 236 4.43 -18.87 18.94
C ASN A 236 4.27 -20.35 19.33
N ALA A 237 3.02 -20.81 19.48
CA ALA A 237 2.70 -22.23 19.70
C ALA A 237 3.16 -23.16 18.54
N HIS A 238 3.46 -22.62 17.36
CA HIS A 238 3.95 -23.38 16.21
C HIS A 238 5.47 -23.49 16.15
N ARG A 239 6.20 -22.69 16.94
CA ARG A 239 7.66 -22.74 17.01
C ARG A 239 8.14 -24.06 17.58
N GLY A 240 9.14 -24.66 16.94
CA GLY A 240 9.67 -25.97 17.32
C GLY A 240 8.75 -27.16 16.98
N VAL A 241 7.56 -26.91 16.44
CA VAL A 241 6.64 -27.94 15.91
C VAL A 241 6.69 -27.92 14.38
N ILE A 242 6.54 -26.73 13.78
CA ILE A 242 6.54 -26.56 12.33
C ILE A 242 7.98 -26.53 11.82
N PRO A 243 8.37 -27.45 10.92
CA PRO A 243 9.74 -27.52 10.43
C PRO A 243 10.19 -26.23 9.75
N ASN A 244 11.37 -25.74 10.14
CA ASN A 244 12.03 -24.55 9.57
C ASN A 244 11.33 -23.20 9.84
N LEU A 245 10.31 -23.15 10.71
CA LEU A 245 9.64 -21.88 11.03
C LEU A 245 10.58 -20.90 11.71
N ASN A 246 11.41 -21.36 12.65
CA ASN A 246 12.37 -20.48 13.33
C ASN A 246 13.44 -19.98 12.38
N GLU A 247 13.98 -20.85 11.51
CA GLU A 247 14.97 -20.50 10.50
C GLU A 247 14.39 -19.50 9.48
N PHE A 248 13.11 -19.63 9.12
CA PHE A 248 12.43 -18.63 8.28
C PHE A 248 12.32 -17.28 8.98
N LEU A 249 11.95 -17.26 10.27
CA LEU A 249 11.85 -16.03 11.04
C LEU A 249 13.22 -15.38 11.28
N GLU A 250 14.27 -16.18 11.50
CA GLU A 250 15.66 -15.72 11.60
C GLU A 250 16.13 -15.03 10.31
N GLU A 251 15.87 -15.64 9.16
CA GLU A 251 16.18 -15.04 7.86
C GLU A 251 15.36 -13.77 7.63
N TYR A 252 14.05 -13.81 7.91
CA TYR A 252 13.17 -12.66 7.67
C TYR A 252 13.50 -11.47 8.59
N MET A 253 14.02 -11.74 9.79
CA MET A 253 14.51 -10.75 10.73
C MET A 253 15.99 -10.39 10.51
N SER A 254 16.65 -10.91 9.48
CA SER A 254 18.05 -10.59 9.23
C SER A 254 18.24 -9.13 8.79
N ASN A 255 19.44 -8.62 9.00
CA ASN A 255 19.82 -7.31 8.49
C ASN A 255 19.77 -7.26 6.96
N ASP A 256 20.22 -8.33 6.30
CA ASP A 256 20.16 -8.47 4.85
C ASP A 256 18.72 -8.37 4.32
N ALA A 257 17.72 -8.73 5.12
CA ALA A 257 16.30 -8.58 4.80
C ALA A 257 15.77 -7.17 5.06
N LEU A 258 15.85 -6.69 6.31
CA LEU A 258 15.07 -5.55 6.81
C LEU A 258 15.82 -4.23 6.97
N GLU A 259 17.15 -4.24 7.10
CA GLU A 259 17.90 -2.98 7.20
C GLU A 259 17.75 -2.17 5.92
N GLN A 260 18.01 -0.86 6.02
CA GLN A 260 17.98 0.01 4.85
C GLN A 260 18.98 -0.49 3.79
N GLY A 261 18.46 -0.78 2.59
CA GLY A 261 19.26 -1.35 1.50
C GLY A 261 19.35 -2.88 1.51
N GLY A 262 18.68 -3.54 2.46
CA GLY A 262 18.40 -4.96 2.41
C GLY A 262 17.45 -5.32 1.26
N TYR A 263 17.31 -6.61 0.99
CA TYR A 263 16.60 -7.10 -0.19
C TYR A 263 15.09 -6.79 -0.15
N LEU A 264 14.50 -6.47 1.00
CA LEU A 264 13.10 -6.01 1.07
C LEU A 264 12.97 -4.53 0.70
N SER A 265 13.96 -3.69 1.04
CA SER A 265 13.98 -2.29 0.59
C SER A 265 14.11 -2.20 -0.93
N GLU A 266 14.93 -3.04 -1.54
CA GLU A 266 15.03 -3.19 -3.01
C GLU A 266 13.69 -3.58 -3.65
N ARG A 267 12.76 -4.15 -2.86
CA ARG A 267 11.42 -4.57 -3.30
C ARG A 267 10.32 -3.59 -2.88
N GLY A 268 10.67 -2.41 -2.35
CA GLY A 268 9.73 -1.34 -2.04
C GLY A 268 9.41 -1.15 -0.56
N LEU A 269 9.96 -1.96 0.34
CA LEU A 269 9.75 -1.78 1.78
C LEU A 269 10.52 -0.55 2.30
N VAL A 270 9.81 0.38 2.91
CA VAL A 270 10.42 1.43 3.73
C VAL A 270 10.69 0.87 5.12
N SER A 271 11.98 0.69 5.44
CA SER A 271 12.44 0.11 6.69
C SER A 271 12.08 0.96 7.90
N LEU A 272 11.96 0.28 9.05
CA LEU A 272 11.84 0.95 10.34
C LEU A 272 13.14 1.66 10.72
N ALA A 273 13.04 2.66 11.61
CA ALA A 273 14.20 3.22 12.28
C ALA A 273 14.93 2.14 13.10
N ASP A 274 16.26 2.23 13.21
CA ASP A 274 17.13 1.21 13.83
C ASP A 274 16.67 0.74 15.21
N ASP A 275 16.18 1.66 16.06
CA ASP A 275 15.73 1.32 17.41
C ASP A 275 14.41 0.51 17.41
N LEU A 276 13.52 0.77 16.46
CA LEU A 276 12.29 0.02 16.25
C LEU A 276 12.58 -1.31 15.56
N LEU A 277 13.50 -1.33 14.59
CA LEU A 277 13.94 -2.55 13.92
C LEU A 277 14.57 -3.52 14.92
N THR A 278 15.47 -3.05 15.79
CA THR A 278 16.07 -3.89 16.83
C THR A 278 15.01 -4.48 17.76
N LYS A 279 14.03 -3.67 18.20
CA LYS A 279 12.92 -4.14 19.06
C LYS A 279 12.05 -5.18 18.34
N LEU A 280 11.77 -4.96 17.04
CA LEU A 280 11.05 -5.92 16.20
C LEU A 280 11.79 -7.25 16.13
N GLN A 281 13.07 -7.22 15.77
CA GLN A 281 13.92 -8.40 15.64
C GLN A 281 13.95 -9.17 16.96
N ASP A 282 14.20 -8.50 18.09
CA ASP A 282 14.18 -9.13 19.41
C ASP A 282 12.81 -9.73 19.75
N ALA A 283 11.71 -9.03 19.47
CA ALA A 283 10.37 -9.51 19.75
C ALA A 283 10.06 -10.79 18.94
N VAL A 284 10.37 -10.80 17.64
CA VAL A 284 10.13 -11.92 16.75
C VAL A 284 11.06 -13.09 17.06
N LEU A 285 12.36 -12.88 17.26
CA LEU A 285 13.31 -13.96 17.52
C LEU A 285 13.04 -14.65 18.87
N ASN A 286 12.60 -13.90 19.87
CA ASN A 286 12.27 -14.45 21.19
C ASN A 286 10.81 -14.95 21.32
N GLY A 287 9.99 -14.80 20.28
CA GLY A 287 8.56 -15.16 20.34
C GLY A 287 7.81 -14.38 21.42
N THR A 288 8.07 -13.07 21.51
CA THR A 288 7.43 -12.20 22.50
C THR A 288 5.95 -12.07 22.16
N ASN A 289 5.09 -12.39 23.12
CA ASN A 289 3.65 -12.28 22.93
C ASN A 289 3.25 -10.80 22.79
N MET A 290 2.33 -10.52 21.87
CA MET A 290 1.79 -9.19 21.63
C MET A 290 0.96 -8.71 22.83
N GLU A 291 0.89 -7.39 23.00
CA GLU A 291 -0.01 -6.80 23.97
C GLU A 291 -1.48 -7.03 23.57
N PRO A 292 -2.38 -7.24 24.55
CA PRO A 292 -3.81 -7.36 24.27
C PRO A 292 -4.36 -6.15 23.51
N LYS A 293 -5.17 -6.41 22.48
CA LYS A 293 -5.89 -5.35 21.76
C LYS A 293 -7.15 -4.97 22.54
N SER A 294 -7.31 -3.68 22.81
CA SER A 294 -8.49 -3.07 23.47
C SER A 294 -9.38 -2.36 22.48
#